data_AF-A0A840INP3-F1
#
_entry.id   AF-A0A840INP3-F1
#
_cell.length_a   1.000
_cell.length_b   1.000
_cell.length_c   1.000
_cell.angle_alpha   90.00
_cell.angle_beta   90.00
_cell.angle_gamma   90.00
#
_symmetry.space_group_name_H-M   'P 1'
#
loop_
_entity.id
_entity.type
_entity.pdbx_description
1 polymer ?
#
loop_
_entity_poly.entity_id
_entity_poly.type
_entity_poly.pdbx_seq_one_letter_code
_entity_poly.pdbx_strand_id
1 'polypeptide(L)'
;MTDQPWLWDEATWRGHVDHVRAGRPLRPSAWPGGAKVAVALSFDSDHETPALRDGEVLPGKLAQGEYGARVGVPRLLRLLARYEAPASFFMPAVSALLHDGEVESYVDAGHEVALHGWIHERNTALTETEERDLAFRAADVLERLAGTRPVGIRTPSWDFSASTLAITRELGLRYDSSLMADDDCYELLEHGEPTGVVELPVEWIRDDAPYFMMDRFASLRPYTPPRGVLSLWQDEFDQAYAEGGLFQLTMHPHIIGHRSRIAVLTELLDHISGHDGVWFATHAQVVDHVLASAEQP
;
A
#
# COMPACT_ATOMS: atom_id res chain seq x y z
N MET A 1 -16.62 -19.63 -23.16
CA MET A 1 -15.63 -18.91 -24.00
C MET A 1 -14.53 -19.90 -24.36
N THR A 2 -13.88 -19.78 -25.50
CA THR A 2 -12.70 -20.61 -25.77
C THR A 2 -11.60 -20.21 -24.79
N ASP A 3 -11.06 -21.16 -24.03
CA ASP A 3 -9.97 -20.95 -23.06
C ASP A 3 -8.62 -20.57 -23.72
N GLN A 4 -8.64 -20.20 -25.00
CA GLN A 4 -7.48 -19.85 -25.80
C GLN A 4 -7.55 -18.35 -26.13
N PRO A 5 -6.83 -17.48 -25.39
CA PRO A 5 -6.91 -16.04 -25.55
C PRO A 5 -6.58 -15.54 -26.98
N TRP A 6 -5.75 -16.27 -27.73
CA TRP A 6 -5.43 -15.95 -29.12
C TRP A 6 -6.60 -16.17 -30.12
N LEU A 7 -7.72 -16.74 -29.67
CA LEU A 7 -8.94 -16.90 -30.46
C LEU A 7 -10.04 -15.90 -30.09
N TRP A 8 -9.82 -15.04 -29.08
CA TRP A 8 -10.79 -14.03 -28.67
C TRP A 8 -10.98 -12.95 -29.74
N ASP A 9 -12.21 -12.49 -29.90
CA ASP A 9 -12.51 -11.35 -30.76
C ASP A 9 -12.16 -10.02 -30.07
N GLU A 10 -12.20 -8.93 -30.85
CA GLU A 10 -11.90 -7.59 -30.35
C GLU A 10 -12.76 -7.16 -29.17
N ALA A 11 -14.05 -7.49 -29.21
CA ALA A 11 -14.97 -7.15 -28.12
C ALA A 11 -14.57 -7.84 -26.80
N THR A 12 -14.14 -9.09 -26.85
CA THR A 12 -13.76 -9.87 -25.67
C THR A 12 -12.52 -9.30 -24.99
N TRP A 13 -11.40 -9.13 -25.72
CA TRP A 13 -10.19 -8.62 -25.07
C TRP A 13 -10.28 -7.14 -24.70
N ARG A 14 -11.03 -6.30 -25.44
CA ARG A 14 -11.32 -4.92 -25.01
C ARG A 14 -12.12 -4.92 -23.73
N GLY A 15 -13.18 -5.72 -23.65
CA GLY A 15 -14.00 -5.86 -22.45
C GLY A 15 -13.15 -6.15 -21.23
N HIS A 16 -12.23 -7.12 -21.30
CA HIS A 16 -11.30 -7.44 -20.21
C HIS A 16 -10.40 -6.25 -19.80
N VAL A 17 -9.83 -5.53 -20.78
CA VAL A 17 -8.91 -4.42 -20.51
C VAL A 17 -9.66 -3.18 -19.98
N ASP A 18 -10.89 -2.95 -20.41
CA ASP A 18 -11.69 -1.78 -20.01
C ASP A 18 -12.14 -1.84 -18.54
N HIS A 19 -11.96 -2.97 -17.86
CA HIS A 19 -12.12 -3.09 -16.40
C HIS A 19 -10.97 -2.47 -15.58
N VAL A 20 -9.80 -2.24 -16.19
CA VAL A 20 -8.57 -1.83 -15.48
C VAL A 20 -7.92 -0.58 -16.08
N ARG A 21 -8.66 0.20 -16.88
CA ARG A 21 -8.13 1.42 -17.51
C ARG A 21 -7.90 2.52 -16.47
N ALA A 22 -6.70 3.11 -16.50
CA ALA A 22 -6.43 4.36 -15.81
C ALA A 22 -7.25 5.50 -16.43
N GLY A 23 -7.90 6.28 -15.57
CA GLY A 23 -8.58 7.51 -15.94
C GLY A 23 -7.62 8.67 -16.11
N ARG A 24 -8.11 9.88 -15.77
CA ARG A 24 -7.26 11.07 -15.84
C ARG A 24 -6.12 11.01 -14.81
N PRO A 25 -4.92 11.48 -15.16
CA PRO A 25 -3.88 11.71 -14.16
C PRO A 25 -4.32 12.84 -13.22
N LEU A 26 -3.94 12.71 -11.95
CA LEU A 26 -4.29 13.63 -10.86
C LEU A 26 -3.05 14.31 -10.26
N ARG A 27 -1.88 14.23 -10.92
CA ARG A 27 -0.70 14.97 -10.48
C ARG A 27 -1.01 16.48 -10.42
N PRO A 28 -0.80 17.14 -9.27
CA PRO A 28 -1.03 18.58 -9.15
C PRO A 28 0.11 19.37 -9.80
N SER A 29 -0.13 20.65 -10.09
CA SER A 29 0.92 21.55 -10.60
C SER A 29 1.97 21.91 -9.54
N ALA A 30 1.62 21.79 -8.26
CA ALA A 30 2.51 21.94 -7.12
C ALA A 30 1.99 21.16 -5.91
N TRP A 31 2.91 20.69 -5.06
CA TRP A 31 2.59 20.09 -3.77
C TRP A 31 2.49 21.18 -2.68
N PRO A 32 1.89 20.86 -1.51
CA PRO A 32 1.74 21.82 -0.40
C PRO A 32 3.04 22.57 -0.06
N GLY A 33 2.91 23.86 0.24
CA GLY A 33 4.05 24.71 0.55
C GLY A 33 4.99 24.99 -0.63
N GLY A 34 4.59 24.66 -1.87
CA GLY A 34 5.45 24.76 -3.04
C GLY A 34 6.50 23.64 -3.10
N ALA A 35 6.25 22.52 -2.39
CA ALA A 35 7.09 21.35 -2.47
C ALA A 35 7.16 20.82 -3.91
N LYS A 36 8.34 20.31 -4.26
CA LYS A 36 8.64 19.75 -5.56
C LYS A 36 8.17 18.31 -5.67
N VAL A 37 8.26 17.52 -4.60
CA VAL A 37 7.88 16.10 -4.60
C VAL A 37 7.04 15.76 -3.37
N ALA A 38 6.07 14.86 -3.54
CA ALA A 38 5.39 14.20 -2.44
C ALA A 38 6.07 12.87 -2.12
N VAL A 39 6.33 12.58 -0.85
CA VAL A 39 6.87 11.29 -0.39
C VAL A 39 5.83 10.59 0.47
N ALA A 40 5.29 9.49 -0.03
CA ALA A 40 4.24 8.70 0.59
C ALA A 40 4.76 7.32 1.02
N LEU A 41 5.22 7.23 2.27
CA LEU A 41 5.68 5.96 2.83
C LEU A 41 4.48 5.15 3.32
N SER A 42 4.49 3.84 3.06
CA SER A 42 3.48 2.93 3.59
C SER A 42 4.05 1.64 4.14
N PHE A 43 3.31 1.04 5.06
CA PHE A 43 3.66 -0.20 5.72
C PHE A 43 2.47 -1.16 5.78
N ASP A 44 2.60 -2.31 5.14
CA ASP A 44 1.62 -3.39 5.17
C ASP A 44 1.90 -4.23 6.44
N SER A 45 1.06 -4.04 7.46
CA SER A 45 1.22 -4.56 8.82
C SER A 45 0.60 -5.94 8.98
N ASP A 46 1.02 -6.86 8.12
CA ASP A 46 0.40 -8.18 7.99
C ASP A 46 0.72 -9.13 9.15
N HIS A 47 1.95 -9.02 9.66
CA HIS A 47 2.50 -9.89 10.69
C HIS A 47 2.24 -11.38 10.41
N GLU A 48 1.35 -12.04 11.15
CA GLU A 48 1.03 -13.46 11.01
C GLU A 48 0.05 -13.76 9.88
N THR A 49 -0.73 -12.79 9.41
CA THR A 49 -1.88 -13.04 8.53
C THR A 49 -1.52 -13.66 7.17
N PRO A 50 -0.35 -13.41 6.55
CA PRO A 50 0.02 -14.09 5.30
C PRO A 50 0.23 -15.59 5.48
N ALA A 51 0.57 -16.05 6.69
CA ALA A 51 0.62 -17.48 7.02
C ALA A 51 -0.78 -18.01 7.39
N LEU A 52 -1.55 -17.25 8.17
CA LEU A 52 -2.88 -17.65 8.60
C LEU A 52 -3.86 -17.81 7.44
N ARG A 53 -3.78 -16.96 6.40
CA ARG A 53 -4.63 -17.08 5.20
C ARG A 53 -4.52 -18.45 4.52
N ASP A 54 -3.35 -19.08 4.63
CA ASP A 54 -3.02 -20.37 4.02
C ASP A 54 -3.19 -21.55 5.00
N GLY A 55 -3.69 -21.28 6.21
CA GLY A 55 -3.81 -22.28 7.27
C GLY A 55 -2.47 -22.71 7.86
N GLU A 56 -1.39 -21.96 7.63
CA GLU A 56 -0.07 -22.25 8.18
C GLU A 56 0.02 -21.79 9.64
N VAL A 57 -0.28 -22.72 10.56
CA VAL A 57 -0.33 -22.44 12.01
C VAL A 57 0.92 -22.89 12.78
N LEU A 58 2.02 -23.19 12.08
CA LEU A 58 3.23 -23.67 12.72
C LEU A 58 3.93 -22.54 13.50
N PRO A 59 4.31 -22.74 14.77
CA PRO A 59 4.91 -21.70 15.60
C PRO A 59 6.13 -21.02 14.97
N GLY A 60 6.96 -21.76 14.23
CA GLY A 60 8.15 -21.20 13.58
C GLY A 60 7.86 -20.26 12.41
N LYS A 61 6.69 -20.38 11.76
CA LYS A 61 6.24 -19.45 10.71
C LYS A 61 5.57 -18.25 11.35
N LEU A 62 4.62 -18.47 12.28
CA LEU A 62 3.92 -17.40 12.99
C LEU A 62 4.88 -16.49 13.77
N ALA A 63 5.93 -17.03 14.38
CA ALA A 63 6.94 -16.23 15.08
C ALA A 63 7.73 -15.26 14.17
N GLN A 64 7.67 -15.41 12.84
CA GLN A 64 8.23 -14.41 11.92
C GLN A 64 7.34 -13.16 11.87
N GLY A 65 6.01 -13.35 11.89
CA GLY A 65 5.03 -12.26 11.98
C GLY A 65 5.18 -11.47 13.27
N GLU A 66 5.35 -12.16 14.40
CA GLU A 66 5.56 -11.57 15.72
C GLU A 66 6.73 -10.56 15.76
N TYR A 67 7.75 -10.75 14.90
CA TYR A 67 8.84 -9.78 14.80
C TYR A 67 8.37 -8.40 14.36
N GLY A 68 7.40 -8.34 13.44
CA GLY A 68 6.81 -7.12 12.91
C GLY A 68 6.25 -6.27 14.03
N ALA A 69 5.20 -6.74 14.70
CA ALA A 69 4.57 -6.04 15.82
C ALA A 69 5.55 -5.77 16.98
N ARG A 70 6.31 -6.77 17.42
CA ARG A 70 7.15 -6.68 18.62
C ARG A 70 8.38 -5.77 18.45
N VAL A 71 9.00 -5.77 17.27
CA VAL A 71 10.32 -5.17 17.05
C VAL A 71 10.34 -4.21 15.86
N GLY A 72 9.70 -4.60 14.76
CA GLY A 72 9.63 -3.82 13.52
C GLY A 72 8.89 -2.50 13.74
N VAL A 73 7.65 -2.57 14.20
CA VAL A 73 6.76 -1.42 14.41
C VAL A 73 7.37 -0.38 15.34
N PRO A 74 7.77 -0.69 16.60
CA PRO A 74 8.39 0.33 17.46
C PRO A 74 9.66 0.93 16.87
N ARG A 75 10.41 0.19 16.05
CA ARG A 75 11.62 0.70 15.38
C ARG A 75 11.26 1.66 14.25
N LEU A 76 10.25 1.34 13.45
CA LEU A 76 9.76 2.18 12.36
C LEU A 76 9.17 3.49 12.90
N LEU A 77 8.34 3.44 13.94
CA LEU A 77 7.76 4.64 14.54
C LEU A 77 8.83 5.62 15.05
N ARG A 78 9.89 5.12 15.70
CA ARG A 78 11.03 5.97 16.09
C ARG A 78 11.79 6.55 14.91
N LEU A 79 11.89 5.81 13.81
CA LEU A 79 12.57 6.29 12.60
C LEU A 79 11.73 7.38 11.92
N LEU A 80 10.45 7.11 11.67
CA LEU A 80 9.51 8.06 11.06
C LEU A 80 9.43 9.36 11.86
N ALA A 81 9.34 9.27 13.20
CA ALA A 81 9.34 10.44 14.08
C ALA A 81 10.63 11.28 13.98
N ARG A 82 11.79 10.66 13.72
CA ARG A 82 13.06 11.38 13.54
C ARG A 82 13.06 12.27 12.29
N TYR A 83 12.35 11.85 11.24
CA TYR A 83 12.27 12.58 9.96
C TYR A 83 10.98 13.38 9.83
N GLU A 84 10.13 13.43 10.87
CA GLU A 84 8.80 14.04 10.82
C GLU A 84 7.98 13.53 9.62
N ALA A 85 8.14 12.23 9.30
CA ALA A 85 7.58 11.59 8.12
C ALA A 85 6.31 10.83 8.49
N PRO A 86 5.10 11.41 8.34
CA PRO A 86 3.87 10.65 8.48
C PRO A 86 3.79 9.57 7.40
N ALA A 87 3.17 8.44 7.72
CA ALA A 87 3.06 7.28 6.84
C ALA A 87 1.68 6.64 6.96
N SER A 88 1.35 5.74 6.03
CA SER A 88 0.10 4.99 6.04
C SER A 88 0.35 3.51 6.34
N PHE A 89 -0.34 3.00 7.35
CA PHE A 89 -0.27 1.60 7.76
C PHE A 89 -1.51 0.87 7.23
N PHE A 90 -1.31 0.02 6.23
CA PHE A 90 -2.35 -0.85 5.70
C PHE A 90 -2.37 -2.11 6.58
N MET A 91 -3.46 -2.35 7.30
CA MET A 91 -3.48 -3.37 8.34
C MET A 91 -4.65 -4.35 8.15
N PRO A 92 -4.39 -5.67 8.07
CA PRO A 92 -5.46 -6.66 8.14
C PRO A 92 -6.13 -6.59 9.51
N ALA A 93 -7.47 -6.63 9.55
CA ALA A 93 -8.19 -6.49 10.81
C ALA A 93 -7.86 -7.59 11.83
N VAL A 94 -7.55 -8.82 11.40
CA VAL A 94 -7.07 -9.88 12.29
C VAL A 94 -5.71 -9.54 12.89
N SER A 95 -4.81 -8.92 12.13
CA SER A 95 -3.53 -8.44 12.65
C SER A 95 -3.75 -7.42 13.78
N ALA A 96 -4.65 -6.46 13.55
CA ALA A 96 -5.02 -5.45 14.54
C ALA A 96 -5.63 -6.06 15.83
N LEU A 97 -6.37 -7.15 15.70
CA LEU A 97 -6.97 -7.86 16.84
C LEU A 97 -5.99 -8.74 17.61
N LEU A 98 -4.87 -9.13 17.01
CA LEU A 98 -3.84 -9.94 17.65
C LEU A 98 -2.85 -9.09 18.44
N HIS A 99 -2.63 -7.84 18.02
CA HIS A 99 -1.62 -6.95 18.57
C HIS A 99 -2.25 -5.73 19.25
N ASP A 100 -2.70 -5.94 20.49
CA ASP A 100 -3.33 -4.91 21.32
C ASP A 100 -2.45 -3.64 21.41
N GLY A 101 -3.05 -2.47 21.13
CA GLY A 101 -2.39 -1.16 21.23
C GLY A 101 -1.58 -0.76 20.00
N GLU A 102 -1.43 -1.62 18.99
CA GLU A 102 -0.64 -1.30 17.80
C GLU A 102 -1.33 -0.23 16.93
N VAL A 103 -2.63 -0.36 16.68
CA VAL A 103 -3.41 0.62 15.93
C VAL A 103 -3.38 1.99 16.62
N GLU A 104 -3.58 2.01 17.93
CA GLU A 104 -3.50 3.22 18.74
C GLU A 104 -2.10 3.85 18.65
N SER A 105 -1.03 3.04 18.62
CA SER A 105 0.33 3.55 18.46
C SER A 105 0.57 4.25 17.11
N TYR A 106 -0.13 3.85 16.06
CA TYR A 106 -0.09 4.53 14.76
C TYR A 106 -0.81 5.87 14.81
N VAL A 107 -2.04 5.87 15.33
CA VAL A 107 -2.87 7.07 15.43
C VAL A 107 -2.23 8.11 16.35
N ASP A 108 -1.74 7.71 17.53
CA ASP A 108 -1.06 8.59 18.49
C ASP A 108 0.21 9.21 17.91
N ALA A 109 0.88 8.52 16.97
CA ALA A 109 2.05 9.02 16.25
C ALA A 109 1.71 9.88 15.01
N GLY A 110 0.42 10.10 14.73
CA GLY A 110 -0.04 10.91 13.59
C GLY A 110 0.04 10.18 12.25
N HIS A 111 0.01 8.85 12.25
CA HIS A 111 -0.02 8.02 11.05
C HIS A 111 -1.44 7.62 10.66
N GLU A 112 -1.61 7.30 9.39
CA GLU A 112 -2.88 6.79 8.87
C GLU A 112 -2.99 5.27 9.11
N VAL A 113 -4.20 4.79 9.40
CA VAL A 113 -4.54 3.36 9.40
C VAL A 113 -5.56 3.11 8.29
N ALA A 114 -5.19 2.29 7.31
CA ALA A 114 -5.96 1.99 6.11
C ALA A 114 -6.29 0.48 6.02
N LEU A 115 -7.29 0.15 5.19
CA LEU A 115 -7.78 -1.22 5.04
C LEU A 115 -6.77 -2.11 4.31
N HIS A 116 -6.58 -3.33 4.82
CA HIS A 116 -5.79 -4.37 4.16
C HIS A 116 -6.42 -5.75 4.30
N GLY A 117 -7.73 -5.83 4.04
CA GLY A 117 -8.51 -7.05 4.18
C GLY A 117 -8.78 -7.47 5.62
N TRP A 118 -9.40 -8.63 5.77
CA TRP A 118 -9.72 -9.21 7.08
C TRP A 118 -8.53 -9.98 7.66
N ILE A 119 -7.98 -10.93 6.91
CA ILE A 119 -6.91 -11.85 7.32
C ILE A 119 -5.86 -12.02 6.23
N HIS A 120 -5.70 -11.01 5.39
CA HIS A 120 -4.79 -11.03 4.25
C HIS A 120 -5.18 -12.11 3.20
N GLU A 121 -6.49 -12.32 3.01
CA GLU A 121 -7.12 -13.21 2.02
C GLU A 121 -6.63 -12.98 0.57
N ARG A 122 -6.92 -13.93 -0.33
CA ARG A 122 -6.73 -13.73 -1.78
C ARG A 122 -8.06 -13.28 -2.38
N ASN A 123 -8.25 -11.98 -2.60
CA ASN A 123 -9.53 -11.44 -3.06
C ASN A 123 -9.99 -12.06 -4.39
N THR A 124 -9.09 -12.37 -5.34
CA THR A 124 -9.48 -12.99 -6.63
C THR A 124 -9.98 -14.43 -6.48
N ALA A 125 -9.77 -15.05 -5.33
CA ALA A 125 -10.32 -16.37 -5.00
C ALA A 125 -11.67 -16.31 -4.27
N LEU A 126 -12.13 -15.12 -3.88
CA LEU A 126 -13.38 -14.92 -3.16
C LEU A 126 -14.55 -14.67 -4.12
N THR A 127 -15.76 -14.99 -3.65
CA THR A 127 -16.98 -14.45 -4.25
C THR A 127 -17.15 -12.97 -3.86
N GLU A 128 -17.87 -12.20 -4.68
CA GLU A 128 -18.23 -10.80 -4.39
C GLU A 128 -18.84 -10.63 -2.99
N THR A 129 -19.74 -11.54 -2.59
CA THR A 129 -20.40 -11.48 -1.29
C THR A 129 -19.43 -11.70 -0.12
N GLU A 130 -18.49 -12.63 -0.26
CA GLU A 130 -17.47 -12.90 0.76
C GLU A 130 -16.48 -11.74 0.85
N GLU A 131 -15.96 -11.25 -0.27
CA GLU A 131 -15.04 -10.11 -0.28
C GLU A 131 -15.68 -8.88 0.36
N ARG A 132 -16.95 -8.60 0.01
CA ARG A 132 -17.72 -7.51 0.60
C ARG A 132 -17.88 -7.67 2.11
N ASP A 133 -18.31 -8.84 2.59
CA ASP A 133 -18.46 -9.10 4.03
C ASP A 133 -17.15 -8.87 4.79
N LEU A 134 -16.05 -9.43 4.29
CA LEU A 134 -14.72 -9.30 4.89
C LEU A 134 -14.24 -7.85 4.92
N ALA A 135 -14.42 -7.10 3.82
CA ALA A 135 -14.00 -5.69 3.74
C ALA A 135 -14.78 -4.80 4.70
N PHE A 136 -16.11 -4.93 4.77
CA PHE A 136 -16.95 -4.19 5.72
C PHE A 136 -16.62 -4.55 7.17
N ARG A 137 -16.45 -5.84 7.47
CA ARG A 137 -16.08 -6.31 8.80
C ARG A 137 -14.70 -5.79 9.21
N ALA A 138 -13.74 -5.74 8.29
CA ALA A 138 -12.42 -5.18 8.55
C ALA A 138 -12.51 -3.67 8.84
N ALA A 139 -13.27 -2.92 8.05
CA ALA A 139 -13.51 -1.49 8.26
C ALA A 139 -14.08 -1.19 9.64
N ASP A 140 -15.09 -1.94 10.08
CA ASP A 140 -15.72 -1.75 11.39
C ASP A 140 -14.78 -2.08 12.56
N VAL A 141 -13.87 -3.04 12.38
CA VAL A 141 -12.84 -3.36 13.39
C VAL A 141 -11.81 -2.24 13.47
N LEU A 142 -11.27 -1.81 12.33
CA LEU A 142 -10.25 -0.77 12.31
C LEU A 142 -10.81 0.58 12.78
N GLU A 143 -12.04 0.94 12.39
CA GLU A 143 -12.71 2.16 12.88
C GLU A 143 -12.83 2.17 14.41
N ARG A 144 -13.22 1.04 15.01
CA ARG A 144 -13.34 0.93 16.46
C ARG A 144 -12.01 1.11 17.17
N LEU A 145 -10.91 0.60 16.62
CA LEU A 145 -9.58 0.66 17.22
C LEU A 145 -8.89 2.00 16.98
N ALA A 146 -8.97 2.53 15.75
CA ALA A 146 -8.34 3.78 15.35
C ALA A 146 -9.13 5.03 15.79
N GLY A 147 -10.43 4.87 16.09
CA GLY A 147 -11.34 5.99 16.39
C GLY A 147 -11.81 6.78 15.16
N THR A 148 -11.28 6.46 13.98
CA THR A 148 -11.67 7.03 12.69
C THR A 148 -11.84 5.92 11.67
N ARG A 149 -12.88 6.03 10.83
CA ARG A 149 -13.10 5.06 9.75
C ARG A 149 -11.99 5.17 8.70
N PRO A 150 -11.40 4.04 8.25
CA PRO A 150 -10.44 4.06 7.14
C PRO A 150 -11.02 4.74 5.90
N VAL A 151 -10.20 5.53 5.21
CA VAL A 151 -10.60 6.27 4.00
C VAL A 151 -9.97 5.72 2.73
N GLY A 152 -9.10 4.71 2.85
CA GLY A 152 -8.57 3.98 1.71
C GLY A 152 -8.25 2.53 2.03
N ILE A 153 -7.91 1.81 0.96
CA ILE A 153 -7.64 0.37 0.97
C ILE A 153 -6.43 0.06 0.11
N ARG A 154 -5.74 -1.01 0.48
CA ARG A 154 -4.84 -1.76 -0.38
C ARG A 154 -5.26 -3.21 -0.26
N THR A 155 -5.53 -3.92 -1.34
CA THR A 155 -5.86 -5.34 -1.22
C THR A 155 -4.63 -6.14 -0.79
N PRO A 156 -4.80 -7.19 0.04
CA PRO A 156 -3.72 -8.11 0.36
C PRO A 156 -2.99 -8.61 -0.89
N SER A 157 -1.65 -8.58 -0.88
CA SER A 157 -0.84 -8.97 -2.05
C SER A 157 -1.13 -8.19 -3.34
N TRP A 158 -1.79 -7.03 -3.23
CA TRP A 158 -2.34 -6.24 -4.34
C TRP A 158 -3.27 -7.05 -5.25
N ASP A 159 -3.89 -8.09 -4.68
CA ASP A 159 -4.80 -8.99 -5.38
C ASP A 159 -6.13 -8.27 -5.61
N PHE A 160 -6.20 -7.41 -6.63
CA PHE A 160 -7.40 -6.66 -6.97
C PHE A 160 -8.37 -7.53 -7.78
N SER A 161 -9.58 -7.73 -7.27
CA SER A 161 -10.61 -8.58 -7.87
C SER A 161 -11.55 -7.76 -8.78
N ALA A 162 -12.39 -8.46 -9.55
CA ALA A 162 -13.43 -7.82 -10.35
C ALA A 162 -14.52 -7.11 -9.51
N SER A 163 -14.59 -7.41 -8.20
CA SER A 163 -15.58 -6.84 -7.26
C SER A 163 -14.99 -5.72 -6.41
N THR A 164 -13.66 -5.64 -6.28
CA THR A 164 -12.97 -4.76 -5.33
C THR A 164 -13.38 -3.30 -5.53
N LEU A 165 -13.39 -2.79 -6.77
CA LEU A 165 -13.74 -1.39 -7.04
C LEU A 165 -15.15 -1.02 -6.58
N ALA A 166 -16.14 -1.88 -6.89
CA ALA A 166 -17.51 -1.67 -6.47
C ALA A 166 -17.65 -1.66 -4.93
N ILE A 167 -16.94 -2.57 -4.25
CA ILE A 167 -16.90 -2.64 -2.78
C ILE A 167 -16.23 -1.39 -2.18
N THR A 168 -15.12 -0.94 -2.75
CA THR A 168 -14.40 0.28 -2.37
C THR A 168 -15.33 1.49 -2.43
N ARG A 169 -16.13 1.62 -3.50
CA ARG A 169 -17.14 2.67 -3.65
C ARG A 169 -18.27 2.55 -2.64
N GLU A 170 -18.77 1.34 -2.40
CA GLU A 170 -19.84 1.10 -1.44
C GLU A 170 -19.44 1.44 0.00
N LEU A 171 -18.18 1.17 0.36
CA LEU A 171 -17.58 1.56 1.64
C LEU A 171 -17.39 3.07 1.79
N GLY A 172 -17.48 3.83 0.70
CA GLY A 172 -17.22 5.27 0.66
C GLY A 172 -15.72 5.60 0.79
N LEU A 173 -14.85 4.69 0.39
CA LEU A 173 -13.41 4.93 0.38
C LEU A 173 -13.05 5.94 -0.72
N ARG A 174 -12.03 6.74 -0.45
CA ARG A 174 -11.55 7.81 -1.32
C ARG A 174 -10.43 7.33 -2.23
N TYR A 175 -9.71 6.30 -1.82
CA TYR A 175 -8.61 5.78 -2.61
C TYR A 175 -8.40 4.27 -2.48
N ASP A 176 -7.76 3.72 -3.49
CA ASP A 176 -7.14 2.39 -3.53
C ASP A 176 -5.63 2.54 -3.80
N SER A 177 -4.84 1.54 -3.44
CA SER A 177 -3.39 1.49 -3.67
C SER A 177 -2.94 0.06 -3.95
N SER A 178 -3.55 -0.55 -4.97
CA SER A 178 -3.34 -1.96 -5.37
C SER A 178 -3.08 -2.11 -6.87
N LEU A 179 -3.20 -1.04 -7.65
CA LEU A 179 -3.01 -1.03 -9.10
C LEU A 179 -1.75 -0.22 -9.47
N MET A 180 -1.27 -0.37 -10.70
CA MET A 180 0.10 0.01 -11.10
C MET A 180 0.15 0.72 -12.46
N ALA A 181 -0.91 1.45 -12.83
CA ALA A 181 -1.04 1.97 -14.18
C ALA A 181 -0.31 3.31 -14.44
N ASP A 182 0.29 3.92 -13.41
CA ASP A 182 0.96 5.22 -13.49
C ASP A 182 2.00 5.35 -12.35
N ASP A 183 2.84 6.39 -12.39
CA ASP A 183 3.78 6.76 -11.31
C ASP A 183 3.13 7.72 -10.31
N ASP A 184 2.19 8.55 -10.79
CA ASP A 184 1.42 9.53 -10.02
C ASP A 184 -0.02 9.06 -9.77
N CYS A 185 -0.73 9.75 -8.87
CA CYS A 185 -2.14 9.44 -8.62
C CYS A 185 -2.99 9.59 -9.90
N TYR A 186 -3.97 8.70 -10.10
CA TYR A 186 -4.93 8.79 -11.19
C TYR A 186 -6.33 8.39 -10.72
N GLU A 187 -7.36 8.75 -11.50
CA GLU A 187 -8.74 8.36 -11.18
C GLU A 187 -9.05 6.95 -11.70
N LEU A 188 -9.64 6.11 -10.85
CA LEU A 188 -10.10 4.79 -11.25
C LEU A 188 -11.38 4.89 -12.10
N LEU A 189 -11.40 4.12 -13.18
CA LEU A 189 -12.58 3.95 -14.03
C LEU A 189 -13.24 2.60 -13.77
N GLU A 190 -14.56 2.57 -13.76
CA GLU A 190 -15.35 1.34 -13.78
C GLU A 190 -16.14 1.30 -15.08
N HIS A 191 -15.84 0.33 -15.95
CA HIS A 191 -16.42 0.24 -17.29
C HIS A 191 -16.28 1.53 -18.12
N GLY A 192 -15.14 2.23 -17.97
CA GLY A 192 -14.85 3.48 -18.65
C GLY A 192 -15.44 4.74 -18.01
N GLU A 193 -16.22 4.61 -16.93
CA GLU A 193 -16.81 5.75 -16.24
C GLU A 193 -16.01 6.13 -14.98
N PRO A 194 -15.78 7.44 -14.73
CA PRO A 194 -15.08 7.90 -13.54
C PRO A 194 -15.79 7.50 -12.24
N THR A 195 -15.02 6.94 -11.29
CA THR A 195 -15.59 6.47 -10.01
C THR A 195 -15.50 7.48 -8.88
N GLY A 196 -14.64 8.51 -9.02
CA GLY A 196 -14.24 9.39 -7.92
C GLY A 196 -13.24 8.77 -6.93
N VAL A 197 -12.86 7.50 -7.12
CA VAL A 197 -11.81 6.84 -6.33
C VAL A 197 -10.46 7.14 -6.95
N VAL A 198 -9.51 7.58 -6.13
CA VAL A 198 -8.13 7.82 -6.53
C VAL A 198 -7.33 6.53 -6.40
N GLU A 199 -6.51 6.20 -7.38
CA GLU A 199 -5.43 5.22 -7.21
C GLU A 199 -4.16 5.94 -6.74
N LEU A 200 -3.52 5.45 -5.69
CA LEU A 200 -2.09 5.68 -5.44
C LEU A 200 -1.31 4.46 -5.91
N PRO A 201 -0.70 4.52 -7.10
CA PRO A 201 -0.23 3.33 -7.75
C PRO A 201 0.93 2.70 -7.00
N VAL A 202 0.85 1.39 -6.79
CA VAL A 202 1.94 0.54 -6.29
C VAL A 202 2.77 0.01 -7.45
N GLU A 203 3.98 -0.48 -7.16
CA GLU A 203 4.80 -1.20 -8.13
C GLU A 203 5.77 -2.14 -7.38
N TRP A 204 6.01 -3.34 -7.90
CA TRP A 204 6.80 -4.38 -7.24
C TRP A 204 8.25 -3.96 -6.99
N ILE A 205 8.81 -3.07 -7.82
CA ILE A 205 10.16 -2.55 -7.58
C ILE A 205 10.24 -1.55 -6.41
N ARG A 206 9.11 -0.96 -6.02
CA ARG A 206 8.95 -0.07 -4.86
C ARG A 206 8.45 -0.80 -3.61
N ASP A 207 8.43 -2.14 -3.66
CA ASP A 207 8.07 -3.03 -2.54
C ASP A 207 9.31 -3.73 -1.98
N ASP A 208 9.40 -3.85 -0.65
CA ASP A 208 10.50 -4.54 0.04
C ASP A 208 10.40 -6.08 -0.02
N ALA A 209 9.19 -6.62 -0.20
CA ALA A 209 8.92 -8.05 -0.09
C ALA A 209 9.58 -8.88 -1.21
N PRO A 210 9.50 -8.49 -2.50
CA PRO A 210 10.18 -9.21 -3.59
C PRO A 210 11.69 -9.36 -3.38
N TYR A 211 12.34 -8.39 -2.74
CA TYR A 211 13.79 -8.40 -2.55
C TYR A 211 14.24 -9.18 -1.32
N PHE A 212 13.46 -9.14 -0.24
CA PHE A 212 13.94 -9.53 1.09
C PHE A 212 13.27 -10.75 1.69
N MET A 213 12.16 -11.22 1.12
CA MET A 213 11.47 -12.40 1.63
C MET A 213 12.25 -13.68 1.41
N MET A 214 12.08 -14.60 2.35
CA MET A 214 12.61 -15.95 2.30
C MET A 214 11.50 -16.90 2.71
N ASP A 215 11.18 -17.86 1.84
CA ASP A 215 10.35 -18.99 2.21
C ASP A 215 11.19 -20.26 2.27
N ARG A 216 11.28 -20.86 3.45
CA ARG A 216 12.13 -22.04 3.69
C ARG A 216 11.79 -23.22 2.79
N PHE A 217 10.51 -23.40 2.43
CA PHE A 217 10.01 -24.58 1.74
C PHE A 217 9.56 -24.30 0.30
N ALA A 218 9.46 -23.04 -0.11
CA ALA A 218 9.30 -22.64 -1.51
C ALA A 218 10.64 -22.23 -2.15
N SER A 219 10.60 -21.75 -3.39
CA SER A 219 11.75 -21.24 -4.15
C SER A 219 12.14 -19.80 -3.80
N LEU A 220 11.29 -19.07 -3.07
CA LEU A 220 11.51 -17.65 -2.76
C LEU A 220 12.74 -17.44 -1.88
N ARG A 221 13.74 -16.72 -2.40
CA ARG A 221 14.99 -16.38 -1.69
C ARG A 221 15.32 -14.91 -1.93
N PRO A 222 15.92 -14.23 -0.94
CA PRO A 222 16.49 -12.90 -1.17
C PRO A 222 17.62 -13.01 -2.20
N TYR A 223 17.50 -12.27 -3.30
CA TYR A 223 18.48 -12.30 -4.39
C TYR A 223 19.23 -10.97 -4.55
N THR A 224 18.66 -9.87 -4.05
CA THR A 224 19.29 -8.54 -4.10
C THR A 224 19.88 -8.19 -2.73
N PRO A 225 21.16 -7.78 -2.65
CA PRO A 225 21.72 -7.29 -1.40
C PRO A 225 21.00 -5.98 -0.98
N PRO A 226 20.80 -5.71 0.32
CA PRO A 226 20.10 -4.50 0.77
C PRO A 226 20.61 -3.19 0.19
N ARG A 227 21.92 -3.09 -0.08
CA ARG A 227 22.53 -1.93 -0.74
C ARG A 227 22.09 -1.74 -2.19
N GLY A 228 21.82 -2.81 -2.92
CA GLY A 228 21.29 -2.71 -4.28
C GLY A 228 19.86 -2.18 -4.29
N VAL A 229 19.04 -2.57 -3.29
CA VAL A 229 17.68 -2.04 -3.11
C VAL A 229 17.72 -0.56 -2.74
N LEU A 230 18.65 -0.13 -1.87
CA LEU A 230 18.85 1.29 -1.57
C LEU A 230 19.12 2.11 -2.84
N SER A 231 20.05 1.67 -3.69
CA SER A 231 20.36 2.40 -4.94
C SER A 231 19.14 2.48 -5.86
N LEU A 232 18.38 1.39 -5.98
CA LEU A 232 17.16 1.38 -6.78
C LEU A 232 16.15 2.41 -6.24
N TRP A 233 15.87 2.41 -4.94
CA TRP A 233 14.91 3.37 -4.36
C TRP A 233 15.40 4.82 -4.36
N GLN A 234 16.72 5.05 -4.35
CA GLN A 234 17.27 6.39 -4.56
C GLN A 234 17.04 6.86 -6.00
N ASP A 235 17.26 6.01 -7.00
CA ASP A 235 17.01 6.33 -8.40
C ASP A 235 15.52 6.63 -8.65
N GLU A 236 14.61 5.83 -8.07
CA GLU A 236 13.16 6.05 -8.09
C GLU A 236 12.78 7.42 -7.49
N PHE A 237 13.32 7.75 -6.32
CA PHE A 237 13.10 9.06 -5.70
C PHE A 237 13.66 10.21 -6.55
N ASP A 238 14.88 10.06 -7.07
CA ASP A 238 15.53 11.12 -7.85
C ASP A 238 14.75 11.44 -9.14
N GLN A 239 14.15 10.43 -9.79
CA GLN A 239 13.25 10.65 -10.93
C GLN A 239 11.95 11.33 -10.51
N ALA A 240 11.26 10.83 -9.47
CA ALA A 240 10.06 11.47 -8.95
C ALA A 240 10.31 12.94 -8.55
N TYR A 241 11.45 13.23 -7.95
CA TYR A 241 11.88 14.59 -7.61
C TYR A 241 12.19 15.44 -8.85
N ALA A 242 12.80 14.88 -9.89
CA ALA A 242 13.07 15.58 -11.14
C ALA A 242 11.78 15.98 -11.87
N GLU A 243 10.80 15.08 -11.88
CA GLU A 243 9.50 15.24 -12.54
C GLU A 243 8.50 16.06 -11.73
N GLY A 244 8.75 16.17 -10.42
CA GLY A 244 7.88 16.85 -9.48
C GLY A 244 6.63 16.06 -9.09
N GLY A 245 6.74 14.73 -9.13
CA GLY A 245 5.63 13.79 -8.91
C GLY A 245 5.57 13.23 -7.49
N LEU A 246 5.05 12.01 -7.39
CA LEU A 246 4.91 11.22 -6.19
C LEU A 246 6.01 10.15 -6.11
N PHE A 247 6.69 10.07 -4.95
CA PHE A 247 7.50 8.93 -4.58
C PHE A 247 6.80 8.13 -3.48
N GLN A 248 6.39 6.90 -3.80
CA GLN A 248 5.68 6.01 -2.89
C GLN A 248 6.47 4.71 -2.68
N LEU A 249 6.45 4.18 -1.45
CA LEU A 249 7.02 2.88 -1.13
C LEU A 249 6.02 2.01 -0.37
N THR A 250 6.02 0.72 -0.68
CA THR A 250 5.33 -0.32 0.09
C THR A 250 6.39 -1.12 0.86
N MET A 251 6.22 -1.23 2.17
CA MET A 251 7.17 -1.95 3.01
C MET A 251 6.42 -2.77 4.04
N HIS A 252 7.09 -3.68 4.72
CA HIS A 252 6.44 -4.51 5.74
C HIS A 252 7.22 -4.44 7.06
N PRO A 253 6.59 -4.19 8.23
CA PRO A 253 7.31 -4.11 9.50
C PRO A 253 8.13 -5.36 9.82
N HIS A 254 7.64 -6.53 9.44
CA HIS A 254 8.32 -7.81 9.61
C HIS A 254 9.43 -8.08 8.56
N ILE A 255 9.58 -7.21 7.56
CA ILE A 255 10.62 -7.28 6.51
C ILE A 255 11.63 -6.13 6.67
N ILE A 256 11.29 -4.89 6.28
CA ILE A 256 12.18 -3.72 6.37
C ILE A 256 12.65 -3.46 7.80
N GLY A 257 11.85 -3.83 8.80
CA GLY A 257 12.16 -3.61 10.20
C GLY A 257 13.46 -4.26 10.65
N HIS A 258 13.96 -5.31 10.01
CA HIS A 258 15.21 -5.99 10.39
C HIS A 258 16.47 -5.11 10.29
N ARG A 259 17.47 -5.36 11.14
CA ARG A 259 18.67 -4.52 11.30
C ARG A 259 19.42 -4.19 10.00
N SER A 260 19.54 -5.14 9.07
CA SER A 260 20.22 -4.92 7.79
C SER A 260 19.40 -4.11 6.79
N ARG A 261 18.08 -4.05 6.97
CA ARG A 261 17.10 -3.48 6.03
C ARG A 261 16.59 -2.13 6.52
N ILE A 262 16.44 -1.94 7.83
CA ILE A 262 16.15 -0.63 8.41
C ILE A 262 17.27 0.38 8.15
N ALA A 263 18.51 -0.11 7.99
CA ALA A 263 19.63 0.71 7.55
C ALA A 263 19.41 1.28 6.13
N VAL A 264 18.78 0.50 5.23
CA VAL A 264 18.39 0.96 3.89
C VAL A 264 17.38 2.09 4.00
N LEU A 265 16.29 1.90 4.76
CA LEU A 265 15.29 2.95 4.93
C LEU A 265 15.86 4.21 5.60
N THR A 266 16.73 4.05 6.60
CA THR A 266 17.38 5.19 7.27
C THR A 266 18.21 6.01 6.29
N GLU A 267 19.05 5.35 5.48
CA GLU A 267 19.92 6.05 4.53
C GLU A 267 19.15 6.62 3.33
N LEU A 268 18.05 5.97 2.92
CA LEU A 268 17.13 6.54 1.95
C LEU A 268 16.47 7.82 2.49
N LEU A 269 15.99 7.80 3.74
CA LEU A 269 15.40 8.99 4.37
C LEU A 269 16.43 10.12 4.56
N ASP A 270 17.68 9.80 4.86
CA ASP A 270 18.79 10.77 4.88
C ASP A 270 18.99 11.39 3.48
N HIS A 271 18.95 10.59 2.41
CA HIS A 271 19.06 11.08 1.03
C HIS A 271 17.89 11.99 0.65
N ILE A 272 16.67 11.54 0.89
CA ILE A 272 15.44 12.30 0.61
C ILE A 272 15.45 13.63 1.36
N SER A 273 15.74 13.61 2.66
CA SER A 273 15.76 14.82 3.51
C SER A 273 16.91 15.78 3.19
N GLY A 274 17.88 15.36 2.38
CA GLY A 274 18.92 16.23 1.84
C GLY A 274 18.45 17.12 0.69
N HIS A 275 17.22 16.93 0.19
CA HIS A 275 16.64 17.71 -0.91
C HIS A 275 15.70 18.81 -0.38
N ASP A 276 15.72 19.96 -1.03
CA ASP A 276 14.77 21.05 -0.75
C ASP A 276 13.39 20.73 -1.31
N GLY A 277 12.33 21.19 -0.63
CA GLY A 277 10.97 21.07 -1.16
C GLY A 277 10.44 19.63 -1.21
N VAL A 278 10.76 18.81 -0.21
CA VAL A 278 10.14 17.50 -0.01
C VAL A 278 8.94 17.62 0.91
N TRP A 279 7.81 17.02 0.53
CA TRP A 279 6.62 16.92 1.38
C TRP A 279 6.34 15.46 1.76
N PHE A 280 6.62 15.09 3.01
CA PHE A 280 6.20 13.80 3.55
C PHE A 280 4.71 13.83 3.92
N ALA A 281 3.97 12.81 3.48
CA ALA A 281 2.52 12.75 3.66
C ALA A 281 2.03 11.30 3.81
N THR A 282 0.94 11.14 4.57
CA THR A 282 0.10 9.94 4.47
C THR A 282 -0.56 9.85 3.08
N HIS A 283 -0.96 8.65 2.68
CA HIS A 283 -1.73 8.42 1.45
C HIS A 283 -3.03 9.22 1.47
N ALA A 284 -3.77 9.26 2.60
CA ALA A 284 -4.94 10.13 2.75
C ALA A 284 -4.63 11.61 2.47
N GLN A 285 -3.51 12.14 2.99
CA GLN A 285 -3.12 13.53 2.74
C GLN A 285 -2.77 13.80 1.29
N VAL A 286 -2.08 12.87 0.62
CA VAL A 286 -1.81 12.96 -0.83
C VAL A 286 -3.13 12.99 -1.60
N VAL A 287 -4.05 12.08 -1.29
CA VAL A 287 -5.38 11.99 -1.91
C VAL A 287 -6.20 13.25 -1.69
N ASP A 288 -6.21 13.79 -0.48
CA ASP A 288 -6.84 15.06 -0.14
C ASP A 288 -6.34 16.19 -1.04
N HIS A 289 -5.01 16.28 -1.20
CA HIS A 289 -4.39 17.32 -1.99
C HIS A 289 -4.68 17.19 -3.48
N VAL A 290 -4.57 15.99 -4.05
CA VAL A 290 -4.81 15.80 -5.50
C VAL A 290 -6.28 16.01 -5.87
N LEU A 291 -7.22 15.58 -5.01
CA LEU A 291 -8.65 15.85 -5.22
C LEU A 291 -8.95 17.34 -5.12
N ALA A 292 -8.45 18.03 -4.09
CA ALA A 292 -8.64 19.47 -3.95
C ALA A 292 -8.01 20.28 -5.10
N SER A 293 -6.88 19.81 -5.65
CA SER A 293 -6.21 20.44 -6.80
C SER A 293 -6.97 20.20 -8.11
N ALA A 294 -7.61 19.04 -8.27
CA ALA A 294 -8.40 18.71 -9.46
C ALA A 294 -9.73 19.48 -9.55
N GLU A 295 -10.21 20.04 -8.44
CA GLU A 295 -11.39 20.92 -8.38
C GLU A 295 -11.07 22.38 -8.68
N GLN A 296 -9.79 22.77 -8.69
CA GLN A 296 -9.35 24.13 -8.98
C GLN A 296 -9.01 24.26 -10.48
N PRO A 297 -9.70 25.16 -11.22
CA PRO A 297 -9.55 25.29 -12.68
C PRO A 297 -8.22 25.89 -13.13
#